data_AF-A0A5Z1UUK4-F1
#
_entry.id   AF-A0A5Z1UUK4-F1
#
_cell.length_a   1.000
_cell.length_b   1.000
_cell.length_c   1.000
_cell.angle_alpha   90.00
_cell.angle_beta   90.00
_cell.angle_gamma   90.00
#
_symmetry.space_group_name_H-M   'P 1'
#
loop_
_entity.id
_entity.type
_entity.pdbx_description
1 polymer ?
#
loop_
_entity_poly.entity_id
_entity_poly.type
_entity_poly.pdbx_seq_one_letter_code
_entity_poly.pdbx_strand_id
1 'polypeptide(L)'
;MEKFIERLLEEDIKFEKDVNNGLSDINIFDALNIETKENYHSKFIAYLIDINKDHYQKNFAKVFLEKLGKSLVNTKFENLNIEDIKSVETEACIKDNRRIDILITLSDKRYIIIENKIYA
;
A
#
# COMPACT_ATOMS: atom_id res chain seq x y z
N MET A 1 -5.39 -25.17 31.20
CA MET A 1 -6.14 -24.73 30.00
C MET A 1 -6.77 -23.36 30.25
N GLU A 2 -7.52 -23.15 31.33
CA GLU A 2 -8.05 -21.84 31.72
C GLU A 2 -6.98 -20.74 31.81
N LYS A 3 -5.89 -20.96 32.56
CA LYS A 3 -4.77 -19.99 32.63
C LYS A 3 -4.09 -19.66 31.29
N PHE A 4 -4.19 -20.55 30.30
CA PHE A 4 -3.65 -20.30 28.97
C PHE A 4 -4.61 -19.41 28.17
N ILE A 5 -5.91 -19.69 28.25
CA ILE A 5 -6.97 -18.88 27.63
C ILE A 5 -6.97 -17.47 28.21
N GLU A 6 -6.86 -17.34 29.53
CA GLU A 6 -6.85 -16.06 30.23
C GLU A 6 -5.68 -15.17 29.78
N ARG A 7 -4.47 -15.74 29.68
CA ARG A 7 -3.29 -15.05 29.12
C ARG A 7 -3.46 -14.66 27.65
N LEU A 8 -4.12 -15.49 26.85
CA LEU A 8 -4.34 -15.20 25.43
C LEU A 8 -5.27 -14.00 25.25
N LEU A 9 -6.31 -13.90 26.08
CA LEU A 9 -7.23 -12.76 26.10
C LEU A 9 -6.52 -11.47 26.56
N GLU A 10 -5.61 -11.56 27.54
CA GLU A 10 -4.82 -10.41 27.99
C GLU A 10 -3.88 -9.88 26.88
N GLU A 11 -3.20 -10.78 26.16
CA GLU A 11 -2.33 -10.40 25.04
C GLU A 11 -3.13 -9.85 23.84
N ASP A 12 -4.34 -10.36 23.58
CA ASP A 12 -5.23 -9.85 22.53
C ASP A 12 -5.69 -8.41 22.82
N ILE A 13 -6.13 -8.14 24.05
CA ILE A 13 -6.49 -6.78 24.50
C ILE A 13 -5.30 -5.82 24.39
N LYS A 14 -4.10 -6.30 24.75
CA LYS A 14 -2.88 -5.51 24.65
C LYS A 14 -2.49 -5.25 23.19
N PHE A 15 -2.58 -6.26 22.32
CA PHE A 15 -2.34 -6.12 20.89
C PHE A 15 -3.29 -5.10 20.26
N GLU A 16 -4.59 -5.17 20.53
CA GLU A 16 -5.58 -4.19 20.07
C GLU A 16 -5.24 -2.77 20.54
N LYS A 17 -4.81 -2.61 21.80
CA LYS A 17 -4.37 -1.32 22.32
C LYS A 17 -3.12 -0.81 21.61
N ASP A 18 -2.14 -1.68 21.35
CA ASP A 18 -0.90 -1.35 20.67
C ASP A 18 -1.17 -0.97 19.20
N VAL A 19 -2.04 -1.72 18.49
CA VAL A 19 -2.54 -1.39 17.14
C VAL A 19 -3.16 0.00 17.11
N ASN A 20 -4.06 0.31 18.04
CA ASN A 20 -4.73 1.61 18.12
C ASN A 20 -3.77 2.77 18.44
N ASN A 21 -2.65 2.48 19.09
CA ASN A 21 -1.58 3.44 19.37
C ASN A 21 -0.52 3.50 18.25
N GLY A 22 -0.69 2.74 17.16
CA GLY A 22 0.27 2.66 16.06
C GLY A 22 1.54 1.86 16.37
N LEU A 23 1.52 1.03 17.41
CA LEU A 23 2.62 0.18 17.90
C LEU A 23 2.51 -1.29 17.44
N SER A 24 1.70 -1.56 16.42
CA SER A 24 1.69 -2.89 15.78
C SER A 24 2.85 -2.97 14.80
N ASP A 25 4.04 -3.24 15.34
CA ASP A 25 5.31 -3.32 14.61
C ASP A 25 5.44 -4.58 13.75
N ILE A 26 4.34 -5.22 13.34
CA ILE A 26 4.42 -6.35 12.42
C ILE A 26 4.80 -5.82 11.04
N ASN A 27 6.10 -5.77 10.80
CA ASN A 27 6.63 -5.53 9.48
C ASN A 27 6.56 -6.84 8.67
N ILE A 28 5.54 -6.94 7.81
CA ILE A 28 5.35 -8.10 6.93
C ILE A 28 6.58 -8.38 6.05
N PHE A 29 7.37 -7.35 5.71
CA PHE A 29 8.56 -7.52 4.90
C PHE A 29 9.72 -8.13 5.70
N ASP A 30 9.87 -7.73 6.97
CA ASP A 30 10.83 -8.32 7.91
C ASP A 30 10.45 -9.78 8.22
N ALA A 31 9.16 -10.05 8.46
CA ALA A 31 8.65 -11.40 8.69
C ALA A 31 8.90 -12.35 7.49
N LEU A 32 9.02 -11.79 6.29
CA LEU A 32 9.34 -12.52 5.05
C LEU A 32 10.84 -12.44 4.68
N ASN A 33 11.68 -11.80 5.49
CA ASN A 33 13.12 -11.60 5.29
C ASN A 33 13.45 -10.92 3.94
N ILE A 34 12.63 -9.91 3.58
CA ILE A 34 12.73 -9.10 2.37
C ILE A 34 12.73 -7.59 2.65
N GLU A 35 12.98 -7.19 3.90
CA GLU A 35 13.00 -5.81 4.38
C GLU A 35 13.97 -4.90 3.59
N THR A 36 15.04 -5.48 3.06
CA THR A 36 16.02 -4.80 2.21
C THR A 36 15.70 -4.85 0.70
N LYS A 37 14.59 -5.49 0.31
CA LYS A 37 14.22 -5.75 -1.08
C LYS A 37 13.16 -4.76 -1.55
N GLU A 38 13.59 -3.54 -1.88
CA GLU A 38 12.73 -2.44 -2.34
C GLU A 38 11.75 -2.85 -3.46
N ASN A 39 12.20 -3.65 -4.43
CA ASN A 39 11.35 -4.12 -5.53
C ASN A 39 10.25 -5.09 -5.08
N TYR A 40 10.45 -5.87 -4.01
CA TYR A 40 9.41 -6.74 -3.44
C TYR A 40 8.37 -5.90 -2.69
N HIS A 41 8.79 -4.87 -1.97
CA HIS A 41 7.86 -3.93 -1.34
C HIS A 41 7.00 -3.24 -2.42
N SER A 42 7.62 -2.77 -3.51
CA SER A 42 6.89 -2.16 -4.62
C SER A 42 5.89 -3.11 -5.26
N LYS A 43 6.26 -4.39 -5.45
CA LYS A 43 5.34 -5.44 -5.93
C LYS A 43 4.17 -5.68 -4.99
N PHE A 44 4.41 -5.71 -3.68
CA PHE A 44 3.36 -5.88 -2.70
C PHE A 44 2.39 -4.70 -2.70
N ILE A 45 2.90 -3.45 -2.72
CA ILE A 45 2.07 -2.25 -2.78
C ILE A 45 1.26 -2.22 -4.08
N ALA A 46 1.89 -2.48 -5.22
CA ALA A 46 1.20 -2.56 -6.51
C ALA A 46 0.11 -3.64 -6.52
N TYR A 47 0.38 -4.81 -5.93
CA TYR A 47 -0.61 -5.87 -5.77
C TYR A 47 -1.85 -5.42 -4.98
N LEU A 48 -1.70 -4.57 -3.96
CA LEU A 48 -2.85 -4.06 -3.19
C LEU A 48 -3.67 -3.03 -3.96
N ILE A 49 -3.07 -2.31 -4.91
CA ILE A 49 -3.71 -1.24 -5.68
C ILE A 49 -4.32 -1.74 -7.00
N ASP A 50 -3.83 -2.84 -7.57
CA ASP A 50 -4.28 -3.35 -8.86
C ASP A 50 -5.74 -3.84 -8.83
N ILE A 51 -6.64 -3.00 -9.35
CA ILE A 51 -8.10 -3.23 -9.38
C ILE A 51 -8.53 -4.38 -10.31
N ASN A 52 -7.63 -4.89 -11.15
CA ASN A 52 -7.90 -5.99 -12.07
C ASN A 52 -7.69 -7.37 -11.43
N LYS A 53 -7.35 -7.42 -10.14
CA LYS A 53 -7.25 -8.66 -9.35
C LYS A 53 -8.55 -8.94 -8.60
N ASP A 54 -8.90 -10.21 -8.47
CA ASP A 54 -10.23 -10.69 -8.03
C ASP A 54 -10.50 -10.64 -6.51
N HIS A 55 -9.69 -9.94 -5.71
CA HIS A 55 -9.87 -9.86 -4.25
C HIS A 55 -10.20 -8.43 -3.76
N TYR A 56 -9.81 -8.11 -2.52
CA TYR A 56 -10.08 -6.85 -1.81
C TYR A 56 -9.30 -5.63 -2.35
N GLN A 57 -8.57 -5.75 -3.46
CA GLN A 57 -7.78 -4.68 -4.05
C GLN A 57 -8.63 -3.46 -4.40
N LYS A 58 -9.85 -3.64 -4.89
CA LYS A 58 -10.75 -2.50 -5.18
C LYS A 58 -11.05 -1.68 -3.92
N ASN A 59 -11.26 -2.33 -2.78
CA ASN A 59 -11.51 -1.66 -1.51
C ASN A 59 -10.25 -0.92 -1.03
N PHE A 60 -9.09 -1.58 -1.13
CA PHE A 60 -7.82 -0.95 -0.76
C PHE A 60 -7.50 0.25 -1.65
N ALA A 61 -7.57 0.09 -2.97
CA ALA A 61 -7.34 1.15 -3.96
C ALA A 61 -8.28 2.34 -3.74
N LYS A 62 -9.55 2.08 -3.42
CA LYS A 62 -10.52 3.13 -3.07
C LYS A 62 -10.05 3.95 -1.88
N VAL A 63 -9.71 3.30 -0.77
CA VAL A 63 -9.23 3.99 0.44
C VAL A 63 -7.92 4.73 0.16
N PHE A 64 -7.02 4.14 -0.62
CA PHE A 64 -5.76 4.75 -1.04
C PHE A 64 -6.00 6.05 -1.82
N LEU A 65 -6.82 6.01 -2.88
CA LEU A 65 -7.12 7.17 -3.71
C LEU A 65 -7.89 8.25 -2.94
N GLU A 66 -8.83 7.88 -2.07
CA GLU A 66 -9.56 8.84 -1.22
C GLU A 66 -8.61 9.57 -0.26
N LYS A 67 -7.66 8.85 0.35
CA LYS A 67 -6.64 9.46 1.23
C LYS A 67 -5.70 10.36 0.45
N LEU A 68 -5.29 9.94 -0.75
CA LEU A 68 -4.42 10.73 -1.62
C LEU A 68 -5.12 11.99 -2.13
N GLY A 69 -6.38 11.92 -2.55
CA GLY A 69 -7.16 13.08 -2.99
C GLY A 69 -7.32 14.11 -1.88
N LYS A 70 -7.59 13.66 -0.65
CA LYS A 70 -7.67 14.53 0.55
C LYS A 70 -6.36 15.24 0.88
N SER A 71 -5.20 14.69 0.53
CA SER A 71 -3.91 15.36 0.74
C SER A 71 -3.53 16.30 -0.41
N LEU A 72 -4.25 16.27 -1.53
CA LEU A 72 -3.97 17.00 -2.77
C LEU A 72 -5.10 17.95 -3.17
N VAL A 73 -5.76 18.58 -2.19
CA VAL A 73 -6.85 19.56 -2.37
C VAL A 73 -6.41 20.70 -3.29
N ASN A 74 -7.31 21.20 -4.15
CA ASN A 74 -7.07 22.23 -5.16
C ASN A 74 -6.08 21.83 -6.26
N THR A 75 -5.87 20.53 -6.47
CA THR A 75 -5.06 20.02 -7.60
C THR A 75 -5.93 19.19 -8.54
N LYS A 76 -5.39 18.89 -9.72
CA LYS A 76 -6.00 17.93 -10.66
C LYS A 76 -6.09 16.49 -10.12
N PHE A 77 -5.63 16.22 -8.89
CA PHE A 77 -5.67 14.93 -8.22
C PHE A 77 -6.59 14.92 -6.98
N GLU A 78 -7.33 16.00 -6.72
CA GLU A 78 -8.24 16.07 -5.56
C GLU A 78 -9.37 15.03 -5.66
N ASN A 79 -9.91 14.85 -6.87
CA ASN A 79 -10.98 13.90 -7.15
C ASN A 79 -10.40 12.70 -7.92
N LEU A 80 -10.20 11.59 -7.21
CA LEU A 80 -9.69 10.33 -7.76
C LEU A 80 -10.69 9.21 -7.44
N ASN A 81 -11.04 8.42 -8.45
CA ASN A 81 -11.89 7.24 -8.31
C ASN A 81 -11.16 5.98 -8.78
N ILE A 82 -11.57 4.81 -8.31
CA ILE A 82 -10.93 3.55 -8.72
C ILE A 82 -11.12 3.28 -10.22
N GLU A 83 -12.23 3.73 -10.79
CA GLU A 83 -12.53 3.63 -12.22
C GLU A 83 -11.57 4.46 -13.08
N ASP A 84 -10.86 5.42 -12.47
CA ASP A 84 -9.81 6.17 -13.15
C ASP A 84 -8.55 5.31 -13.36
N ILE A 85 -8.32 4.26 -12.55
CA ILE A 85 -7.12 3.43 -12.67
C ILE A 85 -7.20 2.61 -13.97
N LYS A 86 -6.26 2.86 -14.87
CA LYS A 86 -6.11 2.12 -16.13
C LYS A 86 -5.11 0.97 -16.01
N SER A 87 -3.95 1.21 -15.40
CA SER A 87 -2.94 0.18 -15.16
C SER A 87 -2.11 0.50 -13.92
N VAL A 88 -1.57 -0.55 -13.31
CA VAL A 88 -0.59 -0.49 -12.22
C VAL A 88 0.60 -1.35 -12.66
N GLU A 89 1.76 -0.72 -12.77
CA GLU A 89 2.99 -1.36 -13.25
C GLU A 89 4.09 -1.16 -12.23
N THR A 90 4.90 -2.20 -12.00
CA THR A 90 6.12 -2.10 -11.19
C THR A 90 7.34 -2.15 -12.08
N GLU A 91 8.41 -1.50 -11.66
CA GLU A 91 9.67 -1.46 -12.42
C GLU A 91 9.46 -0.93 -13.85
N ALA A 92 8.54 0.05 -14.00
CA ALA A 92 8.13 0.60 -15.29
C ALA A 92 9.31 1.34 -15.94
N CYS A 93 9.69 0.91 -17.14
CA CYS A 93 10.80 1.49 -17.88
C CYS A 93 10.32 2.71 -18.69
N ILE A 94 10.93 3.86 -18.44
CA ILE A 94 10.73 5.07 -19.24
C ILE A 94 11.93 5.32 -20.17
N LYS A 95 11.84 6.32 -21.04
CA LYS A 95 12.96 6.75 -21.89
C LYS A 95 14.22 7.00 -21.04
N ASP A 96 15.38 6.74 -21.63
CA ASP A 96 16.70 6.90 -21.01
C ASP A 96 17.02 5.89 -19.89
N ASN A 97 16.44 4.69 -19.96
CA ASN A 97 16.75 3.57 -19.06
C ASN A 97 16.50 3.87 -17.57
N ARG A 98 15.60 4.81 -17.29
CA ARG A 98 15.13 5.10 -15.93
C ARG A 98 13.98 4.15 -15.59
N ARG A 99 13.99 3.65 -14.36
CA ARG A 99 12.98 2.74 -13.82
C ARG A 99 12.16 3.48 -12.77
N ILE A 100 10.85 3.42 -12.91
CA ILE A 100 9.90 3.86 -11.89
C ILE A 100 9.52 2.65 -11.04
N ASP A 101 9.55 2.77 -9.70
CA ASP A 101 9.24 1.63 -8.83
C ASP A 101 7.77 1.18 -8.98
N ILE A 102 6.83 2.11 -8.92
CA ILE A 102 5.41 1.88 -9.21
C ILE A 102 4.84 3.03 -10.04
N LEU A 103 4.24 2.69 -11.17
CA LEU A 103 3.52 3.60 -12.06
C LEU A 103 2.04 3.23 -12.08
N ILE A 104 1.18 4.15 -11.64
CA ILE A 104 -0.26 4.05 -11.79
C ILE A 104 -0.66 5.00 -12.92
N THR A 105 -1.17 4.43 -14.02
CA THR A 105 -1.71 5.21 -15.14
C THR A 105 -3.20 5.40 -14.94
N LEU A 106 -3.66 6.66 -15.01
CA LEU A 106 -5.08 6.98 -15.00
C LEU A 106 -5.65 7.09 -16.42
N SER A 107 -6.96 6.90 -16.55
CA SER A 107 -7.71 6.90 -17.81
C SER A 107 -7.58 8.22 -18.58
N ASP A 108 -7.39 9.33 -17.87
CA ASP A 108 -7.27 10.69 -18.40
C ASP A 108 -5.82 11.17 -18.61
N LYS A 109 -4.87 10.23 -18.69
CA LYS A 109 -3.42 10.50 -18.86
C LYS A 109 -2.77 11.26 -17.71
N ARG A 110 -3.40 11.28 -16.54
CA ARG A 110 -2.66 11.54 -15.28
C ARG A 110 -1.86 10.30 -14.90
N TYR A 111 -0.76 10.51 -14.20
CA TYR A 111 0.11 9.46 -13.70
C TYR A 111 0.38 9.71 -12.23
N ILE A 112 0.30 8.66 -11.42
CA ILE A 112 0.76 8.66 -10.04
C ILE A 112 2.02 7.79 -10.01
N ILE A 113 3.11 8.36 -9.54
CA ILE A 113 4.42 7.71 -9.45
C ILE A 113 4.73 7.55 -7.96
N ILE A 114 5.10 6.33 -7.56
CA ILE A 114 5.54 6.02 -6.20
C ILE A 114 6.96 5.49 -6.30
N GLU A 115 7.89 6.18 -5.63
CA GLU A 115 9.28 5.78 -5.48
C GLU A 115 9.47 5.30 -4.05
N ASN A 116 9.60 3.98 -3.89
CA ASN A 116 9.74 3.40 -2.57
C ASN A 116 11.18 3.63 -2.09
N LYS A 117 11.37 4.06 -0.84
CA LYS A 117 12.70 4.32 -0.28
C LYS A 117 12.75 3.73 1.12
N ILE A 118 13.33 2.54 1.21
CA ILE A 118 13.35 1.72 2.43
C ILE A 118 14.31 2.23 3.53
N TYR A 119 15.13 3.23 3.22
CA TYR A 119 16.13 3.82 4.14
C TYR A 119 15.99 5.34 4.31
N ALA A 120 14.85 5.92 3.91
CA ALA A 120 14.63 7.37 3.94
C ALA A 120 14.15 7.89 5.30
#